data_AF-B1G1M5-F1
#
_entry.id   AF-B1G1M5-F1
#
_cell.length_a   1.000
_cell.length_b   1.000
_cell.length_c   1.000
_cell.angle_alpha   90.00
_cell.angle_beta   90.00
_cell.angle_gamma   90.00
#
_symmetry.space_group_name_H-M   'P 1'
#
loop_
_entity.id
_entity.type
_entity.pdbx_description
1 polymer ?
#
loop_
_entity_poly.entity_id
_entity_poly.type
_entity_poly.pdbx_seq_one_letter_code
_entity_poly.pdbx_strand_id
1 'polypeptide(L)' 'MDSIDVSVLRNAVDWLAPGRRVVPVTVTRTWGSSPRPVGAMLAMRDDDLLLVLIRFRQLRP' A
#
# COMPACT_ATOMS: atom_id res chain seq x y z
N MET A 1 -6.64 4.21 -11.64
CA MET A 1 -5.52 3.66 -10.87
C MET A 1 -4.43 4.71 -10.92
N ASP A 2 -4.28 5.47 -9.85
CA ASP A 2 -3.45 6.67 -9.86
C ASP A 2 -1.95 6.30 -9.95
N SER A 3 -1.13 7.21 -10.46
CA SER A 3 0.33 7.05 -10.60
C SER A 3 1.03 6.60 -9.30
N ILE A 4 0.43 6.90 -8.15
CA ILE A 4 0.96 6.60 -6.82
C ILE A 4 0.56 5.19 -6.32
N ASP A 5 -0.62 4.69 -6.68
CA ASP A 5 -0.98 3.28 -6.41
C ASP A 5 -0.02 2.34 -7.16
N VAL A 6 0.32 2.75 -8.39
CA VAL A 6 1.31 2.07 -9.23
C VAL A 6 2.71 2.14 -8.61
N SER A 7 3.07 3.18 -7.86
CA SER A 7 4.41 3.27 -7.25
C SER A 7 4.59 2.28 -6.10
N VAL A 8 3.56 2.01 -5.30
CA VAL A 8 3.61 0.97 -4.25
C VAL A 8 3.83 -0.41 -4.88
N LEU A 9 3.07 -0.70 -5.94
CA LEU A 9 3.20 -1.97 -6.66
C LEU A 9 4.54 -2.09 -7.38
N ARG A 10 5.05 -1.02 -7.98
CA ARG A 10 6.39 -0.99 -8.60
C ARG A 10 7.48 -1.29 -7.57
N ASN A 11 7.47 -0.63 -6.41
CA ASN A 11 8.44 -0.92 -5.35
C ASN A 11 8.35 -2.38 -4.88
N ALA A 12 7.15 -2.93 -4.74
CA ALA A 12 6.97 -4.34 -4.40
C ALA A 12 7.59 -5.26 -5.45
N VAL A 13 7.38 -4.98 -6.74
CA VAL A 13 8.00 -5.73 -7.86
C VAL A 13 9.53 -5.59 -7.83
N ASP A 14 10.04 -4.38 -7.62
CA ASP A 14 11.47 -4.10 -7.58
C ASP A 14 12.16 -4.83 -6.42
N TRP A 15 11.46 -5.07 -5.32
CA TRP A 15 11.97 -5.86 -4.19
C TRP A 15 11.87 -7.37 -4.43
N LEU A 16 10.86 -7.83 -5.17
CA LEU A 16 10.77 -9.24 -5.57
C LEU A 16 11.91 -9.63 -6.52
N ALA A 17 12.36 -8.72 -7.39
CA ALA A 17 13.42 -8.96 -8.37
C ALA A 17 14.74 -9.51 -7.78
N PRO A 18 15.30 -8.96 -6.69
CA PRO A 18 16.47 -9.52 -6.01
C PRO A 18 16.15 -10.74 -5.11
N GLY A 19 14.96 -11.33 -5.20
CA GLY A 19 14.56 -12.52 -4.45
C GLY A 19 14.09 -12.24 -3.02
N ARG A 20 13.79 -10.99 -2.67
CA ARG A 20 13.21 -10.68 -1.35
C ARG A 20 11.75 -11.09 -1.29
N ARG A 21 11.30 -11.46 -0.10
CA ARG A 21 9.88 -11.65 0.16
C ARG A 21 9.22 -10.30 0.41
N VAL A 22 8.04 -10.13 -0.19
CA VAL A 22 7.23 -8.93 -0.06
C VAL A 22 5.81 -9.31 0.25
N VAL A 23 5.20 -8.61 1.21
CA VAL A 23 3.79 -8.73 1.56
C VAL A 23 3.06 -7.46 1.12
N PRO A 24 2.26 -7.52 0.05
CA PRO A 24 1.34 -6.44 -0.29
C PRO A 24 0.13 -6.48 0.65
N VAL A 25 -0.31 -5.31 1.10
CA VAL A 25 -1.47 -5.16 1.97
C VAL A 25 -2.39 -4.09 1.39
N THR A 26 -3.70 -4.37 1.41
CA THR A 26 -4.73 -3.41 1.02
C THR A 26 -5.77 -3.32 2.14
N VAL A 27 -6.13 -2.11 2.52
CA VAL A 27 -7.20 -1.88 3.49
C VAL A 27 -8.53 -2.18 2.81
N THR A 28 -9.18 -3.28 3.18
CA THR A 28 -10.48 -3.69 2.63
C THR A 28 -11.65 -3.06 3.39
N ARG A 29 -11.46 -2.73 4.67
CA ARG A 29 -12.45 -2.10 5.54
C ARG A 29 -11.79 -1.30 6.64
N THR A 30 -12.47 -0.25 7.10
CA THR A 30 -12.03 0.59 8.22
C THR A 30 -13.16 0.73 9.23
N TRP A 31 -12.81 1.05 10.48
CA TRP A 31 -13.76 1.27 11.56
C TRP A 31 -13.40 2.54 12.33
N GLY A 32 -14.41 3.24 12.84
CA GLY A 32 -14.23 4.44 13.67
C GLY A 32 -13.41 5.54 12.98
N SER A 33 -12.46 6.12 13.72
CA SER A 33 -11.61 7.24 13.28
C SER A 33 -10.29 6.79 12.62
N SER A 34 -10.21 5.58 12.06
CA SER A 34 -8.99 5.11 11.38
C SER A 34 -8.51 6.15 10.35
N PRO A 35 -7.26 6.65 10.45
CA PRO A 35 -6.73 7.66 9.52
C PRO A 35 -6.45 7.10 8.13
N ARG A 36 -6.46 5.76 7.97
CA ARG A 36 -6.28 5.06 6.71
C ARG A 36 -7.65 4.75 6.12
N PRO A 37 -8.01 5.25 4.93
CA PRO A 37 -9.26 4.86 4.29
C PRO A 37 -9.16 3.49 3.61
N VAL A 38 -10.32 2.93 3.26
CA VAL A 38 -10.44 1.77 2.39
C VAL A 38 -9.70 2.03 1.07
N GLY A 39 -8.97 1.03 0.59
CA GLY A 39 -8.14 1.11 -0.60
C GLY A 39 -6.73 1.67 -0.36
N ALA A 40 -6.39 2.12 0.86
CA ALA A 40 -5.00 2.41 1.20
C ALA A 40 -4.13 1.15 1.04
N MET A 41 -2.92 1.32 0.53
CA MET A 41 -2.01 0.23 0.19
C MET A 41 -0.67 0.36 0.93
N LEU A 42 -0.07 -0.80 1.20
CA LEU A 42 1.23 -0.95 1.84
C LEU A 42 1.97 -2.11 1.20
N ALA A 43 3.30 -2.02 1.13
CA ALA A 43 4.18 -3.14 0.83
C ALA A 43 5.23 -3.26 1.95
N MET A 44 5.41 -4.47 2.47
CA MET A 44 6.38 -4.80 3.51
C MET A 44 7.39 -5.80 2.97
N ARG A 45 8.68 -5.52 3.12
CA ARG A 45 9.77 -6.43 2.76
C ARG A 45 10.22 -7.24 3.98
N ASP A 46 10.86 -8.38 3.73
CA ASP A 46 11.36 -9.31 4.76
C ASP A 46 12.42 -8.77 5.72
N ASP A 47 13.02 -7.62 5.43
CA ASP A 47 14.03 -6.96 6.26
C ASP A 47 13.48 -5.71 6.96
N ASP A 48 12.19 -5.74 7.30
CA ASP A 48 11.45 -4.70 8.02
C ASP A 48 11.31 -3.37 7.26
N LEU A 49 11.67 -3.32 5.97
CA LEU A 49 11.39 -2.14 5.15
C LEU A 49 9.89 -2.03 4.85
N LEU A 50 9.30 -0.92 5.28
CA LEU A 50 7.88 -0.59 5.09
C LEU A 50 7.71 0.59 4.14
N LEU A 51 6.98 0.36 3.04
CA LEU A 51 6.49 1.42 2.17
C LEU A 51 4.98 1.50 2.30
N VAL A 52 4.49 2.64 2.79
CA VAL A 52 3.08 2.82 3.11
C VAL A 52 2.52 4.01 2.35
N LEU A 53 1.40 3.80 1.64
CA LEU A 53 0.64 4.85 1.01
C LEU A 53 -0.63 5.16 1.83
N ILE A 54 -0.70 6.35 2.41
CA ILE A 54 -1.98 6.96 2.82
C ILE A 54 -2.52 7.69 1.61
N ARG A 55 -3.53 7.15 0.93
CA ARG A 55 -4.42 8.03 0.17
C ARG A 55 -5.43 8.61 1.16
N PHE A 56 -5.72 9.90 1.11
CA PHE A 56 -6.90 10.50 1.74
C PHE A 56 -7.67 11.29 0.67
N ARG A 57 -9.01 11.13 0.65
CA ARG A 57 -10.00 11.80 -0.24
C ARG A 57 -10.10 11.18 -1.67
N GLN A 58 -11.25 10.95 -2.30
CA GLN A 58 -12.64 11.42 -2.13
C GLN A 58 -13.63 10.23 -2.02
N LEU A 59 -14.49 10.28 -0.99
CA LEU A 59 -15.90 9.96 -1.21
C LEU A 59 -16.41 11.00 -2.22
N ARG A 60 -16.68 10.58 -3.45
CA ARG A 60 -17.62 11.32 -4.30
C ARG A 60 -19.03 10.82 -3.94
N PRO A 61 -20.02 11.73 -3.93
CA PRO A 61 -21.39 11.42 -3.50
C PRO A 61 -22.02 10.32 -4.34
#